data_AF-H5YL61-F1
#
_entry.id   AF-H5YL61-F1
#
_cell.length_a   1.000
_cell.length_b   1.000
_cell.length_c   1.000
_cell.angle_alpha   90.00
_cell.angle_beta   90.00
_cell.angle_gamma   90.00
#
_symmetry.space_group_name_H-M   'P 1'
#
loop_
_entity.id
_entity.type
_entity.pdbx_description
1 polymer ?
#
loop_
_entity_poly.entity_id
_entity_poly.type
_entity_poly.pdbx_seq_one_letter_code
_entity_poly.pdbx_strand_id
1 'polypeptide(L)' 'MSTEGQFDDQEVRIWRYRALEREVTDPLAAVLLHDIVQDLEADLHRDRAMTLSAIPSSKS' A
#
# COMPACT_ATOMS: atom_id res chain seq x y z
N MET A 1 14.74 -7.82 -10.09
CA MET A 1 14.66 -7.72 -8.62
C MET A 1 13.20 -7.97 -8.28
N SER A 2 12.92 -8.99 -7.48
CA SER A 2 11.58 -9.58 -7.35
C SER A 2 10.59 -8.60 -6.71
N THR A 3 9.55 -8.23 -7.46
CA THR A 3 8.47 -7.33 -7.03
C THR A 3 7.61 -7.93 -5.91
N GLU A 4 7.59 -9.26 -5.76
CA GLU A 4 6.81 -9.98 -4.75
C GLU A 4 7.16 -9.57 -3.31
N GLY A 5 8.44 -9.36 -2.99
CA GLY A 5 8.84 -8.94 -1.64
C GLY A 5 8.49 -7.47 -1.33
N GLN A 6 8.38 -6.62 -2.37
CA GLN A 6 8.06 -5.21 -2.19
C GLN A 6 6.58 -5.00 -1.86
N PHE A 7 5.69 -5.84 -2.36
CA PHE A 7 4.26 -5.79 -2.04
C PHE A 7 3.98 -6.14 -0.59
N ASP A 8 4.61 -7.20 -0.09
CA ASP A 8 4.51 -7.58 1.32
C ASP A 8 5.06 -6.47 2.24
N ASP A 9 6.20 -5.87 1.88
CA ASP A 9 6.79 -4.77 2.63
C ASP A 9 5.89 -3.52 2.66
N GLN A 10 5.21 -3.22 1.55
CA GLN A 10 4.30 -2.08 1.45
C GLN A 10 3.00 -2.31 2.23
N GLU A 11 2.44 -3.52 2.18
CA GLU A 11 1.27 -3.90 2.97
C GLU A 11 1.56 -3.84 4.48
N VAL A 12 2.72 -4.33 4.91
CA VAL A 12 3.16 -4.22 6.30
C VAL A 12 3.29 -2.75 6.72
N ARG A 13 3.80 -1.89 5.83
CA ARG A 13 3.93 -0.45 6.10
C ARG A 13 2.57 0.23 6.26
N ILE A 14 1.62 -0.06 5.37
CA ILE A 14 0.24 0.44 5.46
C ILE A 14 -0.41 0.02 6.77
N TRP A 15 -0.28 -1.26 7.14
CA TRP A 15 -0.84 -1.77 8.38
C TRP A 15 -0.28 -1.05 9.62
N ARG A 16 1.03 -0.81 9.65
CA ARG A 16 1.70 -0.08 10.74
C ARG A 16 1.22 1.36 10.85
N TYR A 17 1.06 2.07 9.73
CA TYR A 17 0.59 3.45 9.77
C TYR A 17 -0.89 3.56 10.13
N ARG A 18 -1.74 2.62 9.70
CA ARG A 18 -3.13 2.52 10.17
C ARG A 18 -3.23 2.27 11.67
N ALA A 19 -2.33 1.46 12.24
CA ALA A 19 -2.29 1.27 13.69
C ALA A 19 -1.91 2.59 14.40
N LEU A 20 -0.89 3.27 13.88
CA LEU A 20 -0.42 4.55 14.43
C LEU A 20 -1.49 5.65 14.35
N GLU A 21 -2.25 5.72 13.25
CA GLU A 21 -3.39 6.65 13.08
C GLU A 21 -4.44 6.49 14.20
N ARG A 22 -4.63 5.28 14.72
CA ARG A 22 -5.59 4.99 15.80
C ARG A 22 -5.03 5.27 17.20
N GLU A 23 -3.71 5.25 17.34
CA GLU A 23 -3.02 5.48 18.61
C GLU A 23 -2.67 6.94 18.83
N VAL A 24 -2.54 7.73 17.74
CA VAL A 24 -2.17 9.13 17.83
C VAL A 24 -3.31 9.96 18.43
N THR A 25 -2.96 10.85 19.35
CA THR A 25 -3.92 11.73 20.03
C THR A 25 -3.95 13.14 19.43
N ASP A 26 -2.90 13.51 18.70
CA ASP A 26 -2.82 14.78 17.98
C ASP A 26 -3.68 14.74 16.71
N PRO A 27 -4.70 15.60 16.58
CA PRO A 27 -5.63 15.56 15.44
C PRO A 27 -4.95 15.86 14.10
N LEU A 28 -3.92 16.71 14.09
CA LEU A 28 -3.18 17.03 12.87
C LEU A 28 -2.37 15.81 12.40
N ALA A 29 -1.67 15.15 13.32
CA ALA A 29 -0.93 13.94 13.04
C ALA A 29 -1.85 12.80 12.56
N ALA A 30 -3.07 12.69 13.10
CA ALA A 30 -4.06 11.73 12.62
C ALA A 30 -4.42 11.97 11.14
N VAL A 31 -4.68 13.22 10.76
CA VAL A 31 -4.99 13.60 9.36
C VAL A 31 -3.79 13.33 8.45
N LEU A 32 -2.58 13.69 8.87
CA LEU A 32 -1.37 13.45 8.07
C LEU A 32 -1.11 11.95 7.87
N LEU A 33 -1.31 11.13 8.90
CA LEU A 33 -1.19 9.67 8.80
C LEU A 33 -2.25 9.10 7.86
N HIS A 34 -3.47 9.63 7.91
CA HIS A 34 -4.54 9.25 7.00
C HIS A 34 -4.17 9.50 5.54
N ASP A 35 -3.67 10.70 5.22
CA ASP A 35 -3.23 11.07 3.87
C ASP A 35 -2.09 10.15 3.37
N ILE A 36 -1.09 9.89 4.23
CA ILE A 36 0.02 8.97 3.92
C ILE A 36 -0.50 7.55 3.64
N VAL A 37 -1.45 7.04 4.43
CA VAL A 37 -2.05 5.72 4.22
C VAL A 37 -2.78 5.66 2.88
N GLN A 38 -3.56 6.69 2.52
CA GLN A 38 -4.24 6.75 1.22
C GLN A 38 -3.27 6.69 0.05
N ASP A 39 -2.18 7.45 0.10
CA ASP A 39 -1.17 7.45 -0.96
C ASP A 39 -0.51 6.08 -1.11
N LEU A 40 -0.14 5.45 0.00
CA LEU A 40 0.47 4.11 0.00
C LEU A 40 -0.48 3.03 -0.53
N GLU A 41 -1.78 3.11 -0.19
CA GLU A 41 -2.82 2.21 -0.69
C GLU A 41 -3.06 2.39 -2.19
N ALA A 42 -3.05 3.64 -2.68
CA ALA A 42 -3.17 3.96 -4.09
C ALA A 42 -1.99 3.40 -4.90
N ASP A 43 -0.77 3.54 -4.39
CA ASP A 43 0.43 2.99 -5.03
C ASP A 43 0.41 1.45 -5.03
N LEU A 44 0.04 0.82 -3.91
CA LEU A 44 -0.12 -0.64 -3.86
C LEU A 44 -1.17 -1.14 -4.86
N HIS A 45 -2.28 -0.41 -5.00
CA HIS A 45 -3.31 -0.73 -5.97
C HIS A 45 -2.81 -0.61 -7.41
N ARG A 46 -2.07 0.46 -7.73
CA ARG A 46 -1.44 0.65 -9.05
C ARG A 46 -0.48 -0.48 -9.38
N ASP A 47 0.38 -0.85 -8.44
CA ASP A 47 1.37 -1.89 -8.71
C ASP A 47 0.75 -3.28 -8.86
N ARG A 48 -0.29 -3.58 -8.07
CA ARG A 48 -1.09 -4.80 -8.26
C ARG A 48 -1.79 -4.81 -9.61
N ALA A 49 -2.38 -3.69 -10.03
CA ALA A 49 -3.01 -3.55 -11.33
C ALA A 49 -2.01 -3.75 -12.48
N MET A 50 -0.79 -3.18 -12.36
CA MET A 50 0.30 -3.42 -13.30
C MET A 50 0.70 -4.89 -13.35
N THR A 51 0.87 -5.54 -12.20
CA THR A 51 1.24 -6.96 -12.10
C THR A 51 0.19 -7.86 -12.75
N LEU A 52 -1.10 -7.60 -12.49
CA LEU A 52 -2.22 -8.34 -13.10
C LEU A 52 -2.31 -8.12 -14.62
N SER A 53 -1.99 -6.91 -15.10
CA SER A 53 -1.96 -6.61 -16.55
C SER A 53 -0.78 -7.24 -17.28
N ALA A 54 0.30 -7.58 -16.56
CA ALA A 54 1.52 -8.14 -17.11
C ALA A 54 1.49 -9.68 -17.25
N ILE A 55 0.41 -10.35 -16.85
CA ILE A 55 0.25 -11.80 -17.06
C ILE A 55 -0.09 -12.02 -18.56
N PRO A 56 0.82 -12.57 -19.38
CA PRO A 56 0.49 -12.87 -20.76
C PRO A 56 -0.57 -13.98 -20.77
N SER A 57 -1.69 -13.71 -21.44
CA SER A 57 -2.71 -14.71 -21.76
C SER A 57 -2.01 -15.86 -22.51
N SER A 58 -1.73 -16.96 -21.79
CA SER A 58 -1.31 -18.21 -22.41
C SER A 58 -2.44 -18.67 -23.32
N LYS A 59 -2.27 -18.38 -24.61
CA LYS A 59 -3.16 -18.77 -25.70
C LYS A 59 -3.20 -20.29 -25.74
N SER A 60 -4.42 -20.83 -25.67
CA SER A 60 -4.76 -22.26 -25.73
C SER A 60 -4.24 -22.97 -26.97
#